data_AF-A0A847CT01-F1
#
_entry.id   AF-A0A847CT01-F1
#
_cell.length_a   1.000
_cell.length_b   1.000
_cell.length_c   1.000
_cell.angle_alpha   90.00
_cell.angle_beta   90.00
_cell.angle_gamma   90.00
#
_symmetry.space_group_name_H-M   'P 1'
#
loop_
_entity.id
_entity.type
_entity.pdbx_description
1 polymer ?
#
loop_
_entity_poly.entity_id
_entity_poly.type
_entity_poly.pdbx_seq_one_letter_code
_entity_poly.pdbx_strand_id
1 'polypeptide(L)'
;MEKLNLETKNLAKDKFIKLAELFPNAITETIVGQDEEGNDIIDRAIDADVLRQEIAEHVIEGREERYEFTWPDKRKSMLLANAPINKTLRPIREDSLNFDETENLYIEGDNLDVLKLLRETYLGKVKMIYIDPPYNTGNDFVYEDDFAQNMEDYKEVSGDFDEEGNRLFKNTDSNGRF
;
A
#
# COMPACT_ATOMS: atom_id res chain seq x y z
N MET A 1 19.31 3.78 28.93
CA MET A 1 17.92 4.14 28.61
C MET A 1 17.66 3.61 27.20
N GLU A 2 16.72 2.67 27.04
CA GLU A 2 16.24 2.31 25.69
C GLU A 2 15.61 3.55 25.06
N LYS A 3 16.03 3.90 23.85
CA LYS A 3 15.36 4.95 23.07
C LYS A 3 13.95 4.44 22.75
N LEU A 4 12.93 5.08 23.31
CA LEU A 4 11.54 4.84 22.94
C LEU A 4 11.39 5.14 21.44
N ASN A 5 11.06 4.11 20.66
CA ASN A 5 10.73 4.28 19.26
C ASN A 5 9.32 4.90 19.18
N LEU A 6 9.24 6.16 18.74
CA LEU A 6 8.00 6.95 18.69
C LEU A 6 7.21 6.74 17.39
N GLU A 7 7.63 5.80 16.55
CA GLU A 7 6.97 5.49 15.29
C GLU A 7 5.95 4.38 15.46
N THR A 8 4.82 4.52 14.77
CA THR A 8 3.82 3.44 14.66
C THR A 8 4.40 2.24 13.92
N LYS A 9 4.04 1.02 14.34
CA LYS A 9 4.62 -0.22 13.78
C LYS A 9 4.44 -0.31 12.27
N ASN A 10 5.52 -0.63 11.57
CA ASN A 10 5.51 -0.88 10.14
C ASN A 10 4.90 -2.27 9.86
N LEU A 11 3.69 -2.28 9.30
CA LEU A 11 2.97 -3.53 8.99
C LEU A 11 3.67 -4.37 7.92
N ALA A 12 4.39 -3.72 6.99
CA ALA A 12 5.14 -4.44 5.97
C ALA A 12 6.28 -5.24 6.62
N LYS A 13 6.96 -4.64 7.60
CA LYS A 13 8.01 -5.30 8.39
C LYS A 13 7.44 -6.44 9.26
N ASP A 14 6.31 -6.24 9.92
CA ASP A 14 5.68 -7.29 10.73
C ASP A 14 5.23 -8.49 9.87
N LYS A 15 4.67 -8.21 8.67
CA LYS A 15 4.31 -9.25 7.70
C LYS A 15 5.54 -9.97 7.18
N PHE A 16 6.62 -9.23 6.89
CA PHE A 16 7.89 -9.80 6.47
C PHE A 16 8.44 -10.77 7.52
N ILE A 17 8.47 -10.37 8.81
CA ILE A 17 8.95 -11.24 9.90
C ILE A 17 8.11 -12.52 9.98
N LYS A 18 6.78 -12.42 9.92
CA LYS A 18 5.90 -13.60 9.95
C LYS A 18 6.11 -14.51 8.75
N LEU A 19 6.30 -13.96 7.55
CA LEU A 19 6.59 -14.75 6.36
C LEU A 19 7.97 -15.40 6.45
N ALA A 20 8.98 -14.72 7.00
CA ALA A 20 10.30 -15.28 7.24
C ALA A 20 10.29 -16.43 8.26
N GLU A 21 9.43 -16.35 9.28
CA GLU A 21 9.22 -17.43 10.26
C GLU A 21 8.53 -18.65 9.63
N LEU A 22 7.56 -18.44 8.74
CA LEU A 22 6.80 -19.50 8.10
C LEU A 22 7.55 -20.15 6.91
N PHE A 23 8.29 -19.36 6.15
CA PHE A 23 8.95 -19.73 4.88
C PHE A 23 10.42 -19.28 4.89
N PRO A 24 11.27 -19.88 5.76
CA PRO A 24 12.66 -19.44 5.91
C PRO A 24 13.49 -19.63 4.63
N ASN A 25 13.14 -20.59 3.77
CA ASN A 25 13.86 -20.85 2.52
C ASN A 25 13.58 -19.79 1.45
N ALA A 26 12.48 -19.05 1.57
CA ALA A 26 12.12 -17.98 0.65
C ALA A 26 12.82 -16.65 0.96
N ILE A 27 13.66 -16.59 2.00
CA ILE A 27 14.42 -15.40 2.34
C ILE A 27 15.76 -15.39 1.60
N THR A 28 16.01 -14.32 0.88
CA THR A 28 17.26 -14.07 0.15
C THR A 28 17.89 -12.75 0.61
N GLU A 29 19.15 -12.55 0.27
CA GLU A 29 19.90 -11.34 0.56
C GLU A 29 20.08 -10.55 -0.73
N THR A 30 19.71 -9.27 -0.71
CA THR A 30 19.83 -8.37 -1.87
C THR A 30 20.63 -7.14 -1.51
N ILE A 31 21.33 -6.58 -2.50
CA ILE A 31 22.13 -5.37 -2.35
C ILE A 31 21.20 -4.17 -2.58
N VAL A 32 20.99 -3.35 -1.55
CA VAL A 32 20.07 -2.20 -1.61
C VAL A 32 20.80 -0.88 -1.88
N GLY A 33 22.14 -0.88 -1.78
CA GLY A 33 22.98 0.27 -2.05
C GLY A 33 24.43 0.00 -1.67
N GLN A 34 25.27 1.02 -1.79
CA GLN A 34 26.65 1.01 -1.31
C GLN A 34 26.82 2.10 -0.25
N ASP A 35 27.58 1.82 0.80
CA ASP A 35 27.91 2.82 1.82
C ASP A 35 28.89 3.88 1.27
N GLU A 36 29.16 4.94 2.06
CA GLU A 36 30.11 6.02 1.70
C GLU A 36 31.55 5.50 1.50
N GLU A 37 31.84 4.26 1.90
CA GLU A 37 33.15 3.59 1.79
C GLU A 37 33.18 2.55 0.65
N GLY A 38 32.09 2.38 -0.10
CA GLY A 38 31.96 1.50 -1.25
C GLY A 38 31.64 0.04 -0.93
N ASN A 39 31.24 -0.30 0.30
CA ASN A 39 30.78 -1.65 0.65
C ASN A 39 29.29 -1.80 0.35
N ASP A 40 28.92 -3.00 -0.13
CA ASP A 40 27.54 -3.34 -0.45
C ASP A 40 26.69 -3.46 0.83
N ILE A 41 25.59 -2.71 0.87
CA ILE A 41 24.58 -2.80 1.93
C ILE A 41 23.63 -3.93 1.57
N ILE A 42 23.74 -5.02 2.33
CA ILE A 42 22.91 -6.21 2.18
C ILE A 42 21.65 -6.06 3.05
N ASP A 43 20.47 -6.21 2.46
CA ASP A 43 19.20 -6.33 3.17
C ASP A 43 18.50 -7.63 2.81
N ARG A 44 17.64 -8.10 3.71
CA ARG A 44 16.89 -9.34 3.51
C ARG A 44 15.64 -9.06 2.69
N ALA A 45 15.50 -9.79 1.59
CA ALA A 45 14.34 -9.75 0.72
C ALA A 45 13.63 -11.11 0.69
N ILE A 46 12.37 -11.11 0.26
CA ILE A 46 11.62 -12.33 -0.02
C ILE A 46 11.78 -12.64 -1.50
N ASP A 47 12.30 -13.82 -1.82
CA ASP A 47 12.25 -14.37 -3.16
C ASP A 47 10.81 -14.79 -3.48
N ALA A 48 10.17 -14.04 -4.37
CA ALA A 48 8.78 -14.25 -4.73
C ALA A 48 8.54 -15.58 -5.46
N ASP A 49 9.54 -16.14 -6.13
CA ASP A 49 9.42 -17.41 -6.86
C ASP A 49 9.54 -18.58 -5.89
N VAL A 50 10.51 -18.54 -4.98
CA VAL A 50 10.67 -19.55 -3.92
C VAL A 50 9.48 -19.53 -2.96
N LEU A 51 9.03 -18.34 -2.53
CA LEU A 51 7.84 -18.24 -1.69
C LEU A 51 6.61 -18.83 -2.38
N ARG A 52 6.45 -18.57 -3.68
CA ARG A 52 5.36 -19.15 -4.48
C ARG A 52 5.43 -20.67 -4.52
N GLN A 53 6.62 -21.26 -4.65
CA GLN A 53 6.79 -22.71 -4.65
C GLN A 53 6.45 -23.34 -3.29
N GLU A 54 6.75 -22.66 -2.17
CA GLU A 54 6.47 -23.21 -0.83
C GLU A 54 4.99 -23.13 -0.44
N ILE A 55 4.25 -22.11 -0.89
CA ILE A 55 2.80 -21.96 -0.59
C ILE A 55 1.89 -22.77 -1.53
N ALA A 56 2.46 -23.39 -2.55
CA ALA A 56 1.75 -23.99 -3.66
C ALA A 56 1.22 -25.42 -3.38
N GLU A 57 -0.04 -25.56 -2.97
CA GLU A 57 -0.77 -26.82 -3.24
C GLU A 57 -1.40 -26.80 -4.64
N HIS A 58 -1.81 -25.62 -5.14
CA HIS A 58 -2.22 -25.34 -6.53
C HIS A 58 -1.84 -23.89 -6.88
N VAL A 59 -0.79 -23.69 -7.68
CA VAL A 59 -0.50 -22.36 -8.27
C VAL A 59 -1.17 -22.26 -9.61
N ILE A 60 -2.15 -21.37 -9.72
CA ILE A 60 -2.65 -20.93 -11.02
C ILE A 60 -1.77 -19.75 -11.45
N GLU A 61 -0.92 -19.98 -12.46
CA GLU A 61 -0.13 -18.95 -13.12
C GLU A 61 -0.91 -18.32 -14.28
N GLY A 62 -0.65 -17.03 -14.54
CA GLY A 62 -1.17 -16.31 -15.70
C GLY A 62 -2.35 -15.36 -15.45
N ARG A 63 -2.75 -14.68 -16.52
CA ARG A 63 -3.95 -13.82 -16.60
C ARG A 63 -5.23 -14.66 -16.76
N GLU A 64 -5.38 -15.76 -16.03
CA GLU A 64 -6.76 -16.25 -15.82
C GLU A 64 -7.56 -15.10 -15.22
N GLU A 65 -8.84 -14.94 -15.61
CA GLU A 65 -9.70 -13.82 -15.23
C GLU A 65 -9.88 -13.75 -13.70
N ARG A 66 -8.89 -13.20 -13.01
CA ARG A 66 -8.98 -12.79 -11.63
C ARG A 66 -9.82 -11.53 -11.67
N TYR A 67 -11.06 -11.65 -11.21
CA TYR A 67 -11.88 -10.47 -10.99
C TYR A 67 -11.20 -9.62 -9.91
N GLU A 68 -10.45 -8.61 -10.35
CA GLU A 68 -9.78 -7.65 -9.49
C GLU A 68 -10.27 -6.26 -9.83
N PHE A 69 -10.71 -5.52 -8.81
CA PHE A 69 -10.97 -4.09 -8.94
C PHE A 69 -9.64 -3.34 -8.95
N THR A 70 -9.24 -2.79 -10.10
CA THR A 70 -8.01 -2.02 -10.28
C THR A 70 -8.33 -0.56 -10.59
N TRP A 71 -7.56 0.36 -10.02
CA TRP A 71 -7.64 1.80 -10.29
C TRP A 71 -6.23 2.42 -10.27
N PRO A 72 -6.00 3.58 -10.91
CA PRO A 72 -4.74 4.31 -10.83
C PRO A 72 -4.32 4.51 -9.37
N ASP A 73 -3.03 4.41 -9.07
CA ASP A 73 -2.49 4.59 -7.72
C ASP A 73 -3.01 3.63 -6.62
N LYS A 74 -3.66 2.51 -6.99
CA LYS A 74 -4.02 1.43 -6.03
C LYS A 74 -2.81 0.97 -5.20
N ARG A 75 -1.67 0.73 -5.85
CA ARG A 75 -0.42 0.30 -5.18
C ARG A 75 0.11 1.37 -4.23
N LYS A 76 0.10 2.63 -4.66
CA LYS A 76 0.53 3.79 -3.85
C LYS A 76 -0.35 3.94 -2.61
N SER A 77 -1.67 3.79 -2.75
CA SER A 77 -2.63 3.82 -1.64
C SER A 77 -2.33 2.73 -0.59
N MET A 78 -2.02 1.51 -1.05
CA MET A 78 -1.62 0.42 -0.17
C MET A 78 -0.31 0.68 0.56
N LEU A 79 0.68 1.27 -0.11
CA LEU A 79 1.94 1.66 0.53
C LEU A 79 1.72 2.73 1.60
N LEU A 80 0.94 3.77 1.28
CA LEU A 80 0.58 4.83 2.22
C LEU A 80 -0.13 4.29 3.47
N ALA A 81 -1.04 3.34 3.32
CA ALA A 81 -1.73 2.73 4.46
C ALA A 81 -0.77 1.95 5.39
N ASN A 82 0.26 1.30 4.85
CA ASN A 82 1.22 0.52 5.63
C ASN A 82 2.41 1.35 6.15
N ALA A 83 2.62 2.55 5.60
CA ALA A 83 3.72 3.43 6.01
C ALA A 83 3.62 3.81 7.50
N PRO A 84 4.74 3.80 8.24
CA PRO A 84 4.78 4.24 9.63
C PRO A 84 4.41 5.73 9.74
N ILE A 85 3.94 6.14 10.90
CA ILE A 85 3.65 7.54 11.22
C ILE A 85 4.43 7.96 12.47
N ASN A 86 4.96 9.19 12.43
CA ASN A 86 5.78 9.81 13.48
C ASN A 86 5.06 11.00 14.16
N LYS A 87 3.74 11.09 14.03
CA LYS A 87 2.89 12.10 14.68
C LYS A 87 2.49 11.64 16.09
N THR A 88 2.03 12.57 16.91
CA THR A 88 1.53 12.29 18.26
C THR A 88 0.27 13.08 18.54
N LEU A 89 -0.56 12.57 19.45
CA LEU A 89 -1.76 13.26 19.92
C LEU A 89 -1.39 14.21 21.05
N ARG A 90 -1.78 15.48 20.92
CA ARG A 90 -1.62 16.49 21.97
C ARG A 90 -2.97 16.76 22.63
N PRO A 91 -3.13 16.52 23.94
CA PRO A 91 -4.38 16.85 24.63
C PRO A 91 -4.55 18.37 24.76
N ILE A 92 -5.76 18.88 24.48
CA ILE A 92 -6.14 20.28 24.66
C ILE A 92 -7.15 20.35 25.80
N ARG A 93 -6.66 20.48 27.03
CA ARG A 93 -7.50 20.47 28.25
C ARG A 93 -8.47 21.64 28.32
N GLU A 94 -8.08 22.79 27.78
CA GLU A 94 -8.86 24.04 27.84
C GLU A 94 -10.17 23.92 27.03
N ASP A 95 -10.14 23.23 25.89
CA ASP A 95 -11.29 23.03 25.01
C ASP A 95 -12.07 21.74 25.32
N SER A 96 -11.60 20.97 26.31
CA SER A 96 -12.19 19.68 26.66
C SER A 96 -13.23 19.81 27.76
N LEU A 97 -14.37 19.16 27.56
CA LEU A 97 -15.41 19.03 28.57
C LEU A 97 -15.15 17.77 29.42
N ASN A 98 -15.03 17.94 30.75
CA ASN A 98 -14.79 16.86 31.71
C ASN A 98 -13.60 15.95 31.34
N PHE A 99 -12.46 16.55 31.00
CA PHE A 99 -11.29 15.86 30.43
C PHE A 99 -10.87 14.59 31.19
N ASP A 100 -10.88 14.61 32.52
CA ASP A 100 -10.39 13.49 33.33
C ASP A 100 -11.46 12.39 33.56
N GLU A 101 -12.73 12.62 33.21
CA GLU A 101 -13.86 11.70 33.45
C GLU A 101 -14.55 11.21 32.18
N THR A 102 -14.44 11.94 31.06
CA THR A 102 -15.12 11.60 29.82
C THR A 102 -14.54 10.32 29.19
N GLU A 103 -15.43 9.46 28.70
CA GLU A 103 -15.08 8.29 27.89
C GLU A 103 -15.11 8.59 26.38
N ASN A 104 -15.45 9.83 26.00
CA ASN A 104 -15.59 10.25 24.61
C ASN A 104 -14.33 11.00 24.15
N LEU A 105 -13.90 10.74 22.91
CA LEU A 105 -12.76 11.39 22.29
C LEU A 105 -13.19 12.16 21.05
N TYR A 106 -12.71 13.39 20.95
CA TYR A 106 -12.72 14.19 19.73
C TYR A 106 -11.28 14.45 19.33
N ILE A 107 -10.93 14.16 18.08
CA ILE A 107 -9.56 14.28 17.56
C ILE A 107 -9.63 15.08 16.27
N GLU A 108 -8.88 16.18 16.23
CA GLU A 108 -8.73 17.02 15.05
C GLU A 108 -7.47 16.61 14.26
N GLY A 109 -7.60 16.41 12.95
CA GLY A 109 -6.49 16.07 12.06
C GLY A 109 -6.93 15.32 10.80
N ASP A 110 -5.95 14.94 9.98
CA ASP A 110 -6.19 14.05 8.85
C ASP A 110 -6.62 12.66 9.35
N ASN A 111 -7.68 12.12 8.76
CA ASN A 111 -8.30 10.89 9.25
C ASN A 111 -7.40 9.66 9.12
N LEU A 112 -6.57 9.56 8.08
CA LEU A 112 -5.66 8.43 7.88
C LEU A 112 -4.59 8.43 8.97
N ASP A 113 -4.05 9.61 9.29
CA ASP A 113 -3.07 9.78 10.34
C ASP A 113 -3.64 9.47 11.73
N VAL A 114 -4.84 9.98 12.02
CA VAL A 114 -5.53 9.71 13.29
C VAL A 114 -5.82 8.22 13.44
N LEU A 115 -6.30 7.54 12.40
CA LEU A 115 -6.58 6.10 12.44
C LEU A 115 -5.30 5.29 12.64
N LYS A 116 -4.17 5.69 12.04
CA LYS A 116 -2.87 5.05 12.30
C LYS A 116 -2.45 5.17 13.77
N LEU A 117 -2.64 6.32 14.39
CA LEU A 117 -2.32 6.54 15.81
C LEU A 117 -3.24 5.74 16.74
N LEU A 118 -4.55 5.72 16.45
CA LEU A 118 -5.52 4.96 17.24
C LEU A 118 -5.33 3.45 17.13
N ARG A 119 -4.68 2.96 16.07
CA ARG A 119 -4.47 1.54 15.84
C ARG A 119 -3.78 0.85 17.02
N GLU A 120 -2.70 1.42 17.57
CA GLU A 120 -1.93 0.76 18.63
C GLU A 120 -2.75 0.54 19.92
N THR A 121 -3.75 1.40 20.20
CA THR A 121 -4.53 1.38 21.44
C THR A 121 -5.93 0.79 21.28
N TYR A 122 -6.55 0.94 20.10
CA TYR A 122 -7.95 0.58 19.83
C TYR A 122 -8.16 -0.58 18.85
N LEU A 123 -7.09 -1.26 18.41
CA LEU A 123 -7.21 -2.41 17.50
C LEU A 123 -8.17 -3.47 18.06
N GLY A 124 -9.20 -3.82 17.28
CA GLY A 124 -10.21 -4.82 17.64
C GLY A 124 -11.20 -4.39 18.73
N LYS A 125 -11.16 -3.13 19.19
CA LYS A 125 -12.05 -2.62 20.26
C LYS A 125 -13.27 -1.84 19.73
N VAL A 126 -13.28 -1.46 18.46
CA VAL A 126 -14.36 -0.66 17.86
C VAL A 126 -15.52 -1.56 17.45
N LYS A 127 -16.72 -1.31 18.01
CA LYS A 127 -17.93 -2.09 17.74
C LYS A 127 -18.67 -1.68 16.46
N MET A 128 -18.70 -0.38 16.17
CA MET A 128 -19.43 0.18 15.03
C MET A 128 -18.66 1.39 14.50
N ILE A 129 -18.58 1.50 13.18
CA ILE A 129 -18.02 2.66 12.47
C ILE A 129 -19.14 3.24 11.62
N TYR A 130 -19.37 4.55 11.77
CA TYR A 130 -20.26 5.33 10.91
C TYR A 130 -19.43 6.45 10.28
N ILE A 131 -19.46 6.54 8.95
CA ILE A 131 -18.75 7.55 8.17
C ILE A 131 -19.67 8.10 7.09
N ASP A 132 -19.52 9.39 6.82
CA ASP A 132 -20.21 10.10 5.74
C ASP A 132 -19.15 10.74 4.81
N PRO A 133 -18.47 9.95 3.96
CA PRO A 133 -17.45 10.46 3.06
C PRO A 133 -18.08 11.24 1.90
N PRO A 134 -17.33 12.11 1.20
CA PRO A 134 -17.85 12.82 0.03
C PRO A 134 -18.28 11.84 -1.08
N TYR A 135 -19.49 12.04 -1.65
CA TYR A 135 -20.14 11.08 -2.57
C TYR A 135 -19.70 11.16 -4.04
N ASN A 136 -18.66 11.93 -4.36
CA ASN A 136 -18.15 12.11 -5.71
C ASN A 136 -19.22 12.49 -6.75
N THR A 137 -20.08 13.46 -6.42
CA THR A 137 -21.20 13.90 -7.26
C THR A 137 -20.83 15.03 -8.23
N GLY A 138 -19.54 15.25 -8.48
CA GLY A 138 -19.02 16.19 -9.49
C GLY A 138 -18.93 17.67 -9.08
N ASN A 139 -19.51 18.08 -7.94
CA ASN A 139 -19.46 19.48 -7.44
C ASN A 139 -18.65 19.64 -6.15
N ASP A 140 -18.10 18.57 -5.59
CA ASP A 140 -17.68 18.52 -4.19
C ASP A 140 -16.35 17.75 -3.99
N PHE A 141 -15.45 17.81 -4.98
CA PHE A 141 -14.17 17.09 -4.94
C PHE A 141 -12.99 18.02 -4.65
N VAL A 142 -12.13 17.57 -3.72
CA VAL A 142 -10.87 18.22 -3.29
C VAL A 142 -9.65 17.46 -3.84
N TYR A 143 -9.82 16.27 -4.42
CA TYR A 143 -8.76 15.59 -5.15
C TYR A 143 -8.72 16.11 -6.58
N GLU A 144 -7.51 16.46 -7.05
CA GLU A 144 -7.25 16.86 -8.44
C GLU A 144 -7.77 15.76 -9.39
N ASP A 145 -8.91 16.02 -10.04
CA ASP A 145 -9.50 15.15 -11.06
C ASP A 145 -8.74 15.23 -12.40
N ASP A 146 -7.69 16.05 -12.48
CA ASP A 146 -6.85 16.15 -13.66
C ASP A 146 -5.77 15.05 -13.67
N PHE A 147 -6.21 13.85 -14.05
CA PHE A 147 -5.33 12.76 -14.44
C PHE A 147 -4.98 12.83 -15.93
N ALA A 148 -5.04 13.99 -16.58
CA ALA A 148 -4.59 14.13 -17.96
C ALA A 148 -3.09 13.84 -18.05
N GLN A 149 -2.77 12.56 -18.20
CA GLN A 149 -1.47 12.13 -18.67
C GLN A 149 -1.35 12.53 -20.13
N ASN A 150 -0.16 12.97 -20.51
CA ASN A 150 0.16 13.16 -21.91
C ASN A 150 -0.08 11.83 -22.64
N MET A 151 -0.63 11.89 -23.86
CA MET A 151 -1.00 10.70 -24.62
C MET A 151 0.21 9.76 -24.86
N GLU A 152 1.42 10.30 -24.74
CA GLU A 152 2.70 9.61 -24.83
C GLU A 152 2.97 8.73 -23.59
N ASP A 153 2.78 9.26 -22.38
CA ASP A 153 2.98 8.53 -21.12
C ASP A 153 1.95 7.39 -20.95
N TYR A 154 0.70 7.63 -21.35
CA TYR A 154 -0.33 6.58 -21.33
C TYR A 154 0.00 5.44 -22.29
N LYS A 155 0.59 5.74 -23.46
CA LYS A 155 0.95 4.74 -24.48
C LYS A 155 2.10 3.84 -24.04
N GLU A 156 3.07 4.36 -23.30
CA GLU A 156 4.15 3.55 -22.72
C GLU A 156 3.62 2.59 -21.64
N VAL A 157 2.71 3.05 -20.79
CA VAL A 157 2.14 2.25 -19.70
C VAL A 157 1.13 1.20 -20.20
N SER A 158 0.40 1.49 -21.28
CA SER A 158 -0.63 0.62 -21.87
C SER A 158 -0.07 -0.69 -22.44
N GLY A 159 1.23 -0.74 -22.75
CA GLY A 159 1.85 -1.90 -23.39
C GLY A 159 1.36 -2.11 -24.83
N ASP A 160 0.89 -1.04 -25.47
CA ASP A 160 0.39 -1.04 -26.85
C ASP A 160 1.52 -1.07 -27.89
N PHE A 161 2.78 -1.05 -27.46
CA PHE A 161 3.97 -1.06 -28.32
C PHE A 161 4.96 -2.15 -27.88
N ASP A 162 5.59 -2.82 -28.85
CA ASP A 162 6.71 -3.72 -28.59
C ASP A 162 8.02 -2.94 -28.32
N GLU A 163 9.09 -3.65 -27.91
CA GLU A 163 10.42 -3.05 -27.65
C GLU A 163 11.05 -2.40 -28.89
N GLU A 164 10.48 -2.60 -30.08
CA GLU A 164 10.91 -2.02 -31.35
C GLU A 164 10.02 -0.83 -31.80
N GLY A 165 9.02 -0.44 -30.99
CA GLY A 165 8.16 0.73 -31.24
C GLY A 165 7.00 0.49 -32.21
N ASN A 166 6.67 -0.76 -32.51
CA ASN A 166 5.51 -1.10 -33.36
C ASN A 166 4.24 -1.21 -32.51
N ARG A 167 3.13 -0.66 -33.03
CA ARG A 167 1.83 -0.74 -32.34
C ARG A 167 1.31 -2.19 -32.39
N LEU A 168 1.10 -2.81 -31.23
CA LEU A 168 0.51 -4.12 -31.07
C LEU A 168 -1.02 -4.03 -31.28
N PHE A 169 -1.50 -4.43 -32.45
CA PHE A 169 -2.94 -4.62 -32.70
C PHE A 169 -3.32 -6.07 -32.42
N LYS A 170 -4.39 -6.28 -31.63
CA LYS A 170 -5.04 -7.59 -31.52
C LYS A 170 -5.66 -7.91 -32.88
N ASN A 171 -5.11 -8.89 -33.59
CA ASN A 171 -5.70 -9.40 -34.82
C ASN A 171 -7.09 -9.96 -34.48
N THR A 172 -8.15 -9.27 -34.89
CA THR A 172 -9.50 -9.82 -34.81
C THR A 172 -9.58 -10.91 -35.86
N ASP A 173 -9.85 -12.15 -35.45
CA ASP A 173 -10.14 -13.27 -36.36
C ASP A 173 -11.27 -12.90 -37.33
N SER A 174 -10.89 -12.35 -38.48
CA SER A 174 -11.76 -12.15 -39.62
C SER A 174 -10.95 -12.32 -40.89
N ASN A 175 -10.55 -13.57 -41.15
CA ASN A 175 -10.82 -14.27 -42.41
C ASN A 175 -10.18 -15.65 -42.40
N GLY A 176 -10.96 -16.66 -41.98
CA GLY A 176 -10.73 -18.02 -42.45
C GLY A 176 -10.95 -18.08 -43.96
N ARG A 177 -9.84 -18.20 -44.71
CA ARG A 177 -9.67 -18.73 -46.09
C ARG A 177 -8.52 -17.95 -46.76
N PHE A 178 -7.33 -18.53 -46.81
CA PHE A 178 -6.82 -19.35 -47.91
C PHE A 178 -5.75 -20.30 -47.39
#